data_AF-A0A8R7UR00-F1
#
_entry.id   AF-A0A8R7UR00-F1
#
_cell.length_a   1.000
_cell.length_b   1.000
_cell.length_c   1.000
_cell.angle_alpha   90.00
_cell.angle_beta   90.00
_cell.angle_gamma   90.00
#
_symmetry.space_group_name_H-M   'P 1'
#
loop_
_entity.id
_entity.type
_entity.pdbx_description
1 polymer ?
#
loop_
_entity_poly.entity_id
_entity_poly.type
_entity_poly.pdbx_seq_one_letter_code
_entity_poly.pdbx_strand_id
1 'polypeptide(L)'
;MRRPSNFLVTLQSLVTVWSKKEFVQSYSVEQQAYITAAIGLCLENMSKEELEMNRDVLNCILQGVSCRLESPIDLVRKMASAVALTFSKVVDPKNPLYLDDDCSENVDWEFGVLSPKEITAPSHDVEFGSKSKPCPRKNRKHAGDKKGKTIKHDISDNRVKIVEIKSKLDSDEMSGAAINFEEHYDEESINIDASSDSSLEPYDLSDDDTDLQKTFTHLSDLAAALRKPDDLDGVESALSSAEKLVRASPDELRHCSGDLVQALVHVRCSDVAMEGEEDSAEEKRQKALVALLVTSPFESLDVLTKLLYSSSVDTSQRILVIDVMTEAAQELAETKIVKSEQRHGNLISDTSPSWLVPRDSGPVGASPWREVSEAGSLLKNWSHRYEREVPSRPGQVKSGKSRKWGLGKAKDSQVERSKNRFPLYAAAFMLPVMEGYDKRRHGVDLLNRDFVVLGKLIYMLGVCMKCMAMHPEASAIAPAFLDMIRAREVSQHAEAYVRRSVLFAASCVLIALHPSYVASVLIEGNQDISTGLEWIRTWALRIAEADPDTECTSMAMNCLRLHSEMVLQTSRALESAEHSKAGTRALPSKLDNIIIPFANMILSDVVLKL
;
A
#
# COMPACT_ATOMS: atom_id res chain seq x y z
N MET A 1 43.66 -4.51 22.98
CA MET A 1 43.28 -5.72 22.21
C MET A 1 43.50 -5.42 20.73
N ARG A 2 44.26 -6.23 19.98
CA ARG A 2 44.34 -6.07 18.51
C ARG A 2 43.01 -6.51 17.89
N ARG A 3 42.37 -5.65 17.11
CA ARG A 3 41.14 -5.98 16.38
C ARG A 3 41.38 -7.08 15.34
N PRO A 4 40.34 -7.87 15.00
CA PRO A 4 40.45 -8.88 13.95
C PRO A 4 40.83 -8.22 12.62
N SER A 5 41.79 -8.81 11.90
CA SER A 5 42.27 -8.36 10.58
C SER A 5 41.14 -8.12 9.59
N ASN A 6 40.01 -8.83 9.74
CA ASN A 6 38.84 -8.74 8.87
C ASN A 6 38.13 -7.38 8.95
N PHE A 7 38.16 -6.70 10.11
CA PHE A 7 37.53 -5.39 10.27
C PHE A 7 38.21 -4.32 9.40
N LEU A 8 39.54 -4.24 9.44
CA LEU A 8 40.30 -3.26 8.66
C LEU A 8 40.20 -3.52 7.15
N VAL A 9 40.20 -4.79 6.73
CA VAL A 9 40.02 -5.17 5.31
C VAL A 9 38.64 -4.75 4.80
N THR A 10 37.60 -4.93 5.62
CA THR A 10 36.23 -4.53 5.29
C THR A 10 36.10 -3.01 5.22
N LEU A 11 36.65 -2.29 6.22
CA LEU A 11 36.66 -0.83 6.24
C LEU A 11 37.40 -0.25 5.03
N GLN A 12 38.57 -0.79 4.70
CA GLN A 12 39.33 -0.36 3.52
C GLN A 12 38.53 -0.58 2.22
N SER A 13 37.81 -1.69 2.11
CA SER A 13 36.94 -1.97 0.95
C SER A 13 35.76 -1.01 0.85
N LEU A 14 35.12 -0.68 1.99
CA LEU A 14 34.01 0.27 2.03
C LEU A 14 34.47 1.69 1.67
N VAL A 15 35.56 2.17 2.28
CA VAL A 15 36.05 3.54 2.08
C VAL A 15 36.60 3.72 0.66
N THR A 16 37.24 2.70 0.06
CA THR A 16 37.74 2.79 -1.32
C THR A 16 36.63 2.86 -2.38
N VAL A 17 35.45 2.30 -2.11
CA VAL A 17 34.27 2.47 -2.97
C VAL A 17 33.61 3.82 -2.68
N TRP A 18 33.45 4.16 -1.41
CA TRP A 18 32.78 5.38 -0.97
C TRP A 18 33.50 6.67 -1.38
N SER A 19 34.84 6.63 -1.53
CA SER A 19 35.68 7.78 -1.87
C SER A 19 35.67 8.18 -3.35
N LYS A 20 35.12 7.32 -4.23
CA LYS A 20 35.10 7.51 -5.68
C LYS A 20 34.01 8.48 -6.13
N LYS A 21 34.34 9.40 -7.02
CA LYS A 21 33.38 10.36 -7.59
C LYS A 21 32.30 9.67 -8.42
N GLU A 22 32.65 8.57 -9.09
CA GLU A 22 31.72 7.75 -9.86
C GLU A 22 30.62 7.18 -8.97
N PHE A 23 30.96 6.81 -7.74
CA PHE A 23 30.01 6.24 -6.78
C PHE A 23 28.97 7.28 -6.34
N VAL A 24 29.37 8.56 -6.16
CA VAL A 24 28.45 9.67 -5.87
C VAL A 24 27.45 9.91 -7.01
N GLN A 25 27.87 9.69 -8.26
CA GLN A 25 27.08 10.01 -9.46
C GLN A 25 26.17 8.87 -9.93
N SER A 26 26.53 7.62 -9.67
CA SER A 26 25.86 6.44 -10.25
C SER A 26 24.97 5.66 -9.29
N TYR A 27 25.13 5.82 -7.97
CA TYR A 27 24.40 5.04 -6.96
C TYR A 27 23.27 5.85 -6.32
N SER A 28 22.22 5.17 -5.86
CA SER A 28 21.08 5.82 -5.20
C SER A 28 21.48 6.45 -3.87
N VAL A 29 20.74 7.48 -3.45
CA VAL A 29 21.02 8.18 -2.19
C VAL A 29 20.86 7.27 -0.97
N GLU A 30 19.93 6.29 -1.03
CA GLU A 30 19.74 5.25 0.01
C GLU A 30 21.00 4.39 0.19
N GLN A 31 21.61 3.94 -0.91
CA GLN A 31 22.84 3.14 -0.86
C GLN A 31 24.04 3.97 -0.39
N GLN A 32 24.10 5.24 -0.79
CA GLN A 32 25.12 6.17 -0.31
C GLN A 32 24.96 6.44 1.19
N ALA A 33 23.73 6.55 1.71
CA ALA A 33 23.43 6.70 3.13
C ALA A 33 23.92 5.49 3.93
N TYR A 34 23.56 4.28 3.49
CA TYR A 34 23.93 3.04 4.16
C TYR A 34 25.44 2.86 4.29
N ILE A 35 26.18 3.07 3.20
CA ILE A 35 27.65 2.94 3.21
C ILE A 35 28.29 4.06 4.05
N THR A 36 27.73 5.28 4.02
CA THR A 36 28.20 6.38 4.87
C THR A 36 27.99 6.06 6.36
N ALA A 37 26.83 5.54 6.75
CA ALA A 37 26.53 5.11 8.11
C ALA A 37 27.48 4.00 8.58
N ALA A 38 27.71 2.98 7.74
CA ALA A 38 28.63 1.90 8.05
C ALA A 38 30.07 2.40 8.27
N ILE A 39 30.56 3.33 7.44
CA ILE A 39 31.88 3.96 7.62
C ILE A 39 31.91 4.80 8.90
N GLY A 40 30.85 5.57 9.15
CA GLY A 40 30.68 6.37 10.35
C GLY A 40 30.80 5.59 11.66
N LEU A 41 30.02 4.51 11.77
CA LEU A 41 30.03 3.60 12.92
C LEU A 41 31.39 2.87 13.07
N CYS A 42 32.06 2.58 11.95
CA CYS A 42 33.41 2.03 12.00
C CYS A 42 34.41 3.06 12.53
N LEU A 43 34.25 4.35 12.19
CA LEU A 43 35.12 5.43 12.65
C LEU A 43 34.93 5.76 14.11
N GLU A 44 33.70 5.79 14.63
CA GLU A 44 33.41 6.00 16.05
C GLU A 44 34.10 4.97 16.94
N ASN A 45 34.25 3.75 16.42
CA ASN A 45 34.94 2.69 17.12
C ASN A 45 36.47 2.77 16.98
N MET A 46 37.06 3.53 16.06
CA MET A 46 38.51 3.55 15.80
C MET A 46 39.31 4.41 16.77
N SER A 47 40.53 3.98 17.12
CA SER A 47 41.48 4.83 17.85
C SER A 47 42.36 5.64 16.90
N LYS A 48 42.91 6.75 17.41
CA LYS A 48 43.82 7.61 16.65
C LYS A 48 45.04 6.85 16.11
N GLU A 49 45.62 5.98 16.94
CA GLU A 49 46.82 5.20 16.60
C GLU A 49 46.54 4.19 15.47
N GLU A 50 45.34 3.59 15.46
CA GLU A 50 44.90 2.66 14.41
C GLU A 50 44.66 3.36 13.08
N LEU A 51 44.17 4.61 13.12
CA LEU A 51 43.93 5.43 11.93
C LEU A 51 45.24 5.96 11.32
N GLU A 52 46.19 6.39 12.16
CA GLU A 52 47.52 6.86 11.72
C GLU A 52 48.39 5.73 11.13
N MET A 53 48.22 4.49 11.62
CA MET A 53 48.89 3.31 11.07
C MET A 53 48.37 2.93 9.67
N ASN A 54 47.12 3.29 9.33
CA ASN A 54 46.46 2.96 8.06
C ASN A 54 46.26 4.19 7.17
N ARG A 55 47.37 4.74 6.67
CA ARG A 55 47.36 5.97 5.84
C ARG A 55 46.47 5.89 4.60
N ASP A 56 46.30 4.71 4.02
CA ASP A 56 45.45 4.53 2.84
C ASP A 56 43.96 4.75 3.15
N VAL A 57 43.50 4.28 4.31
CA VAL A 57 42.12 4.47 4.78
C VAL A 57 41.88 5.95 5.07
N LEU A 58 42.83 6.61 5.74
CA LEU A 58 42.79 8.05 6.02
C LEU A 58 42.68 8.87 4.74
N ASN A 59 43.53 8.61 3.75
CA ASN A 59 43.51 9.32 2.47
C ASN A 59 42.18 9.10 1.72
N CYS A 60 41.63 7.89 1.75
CA CYS A 60 40.35 7.61 1.11
C CYS A 60 39.17 8.28 1.82
N ILE A 61 39.18 8.40 3.15
CA ILE A 61 38.15 9.15 3.90
C ILE A 61 38.18 10.62 3.52
N LEU A 62 39.35 11.26 3.56
CA LEU A 62 39.49 12.68 3.20
C LEU A 62 39.06 12.94 1.75
N GLN A 63 39.46 12.05 0.83
CA GLN A 63 39.04 12.13 -0.57
C GLN A 63 37.53 11.99 -0.73
N GLY A 64 36.90 11.07 0.01
CA GLY A 64 35.46 10.84 -0.02
C GLY A 64 34.63 11.96 0.59
N VAL A 65 35.11 12.58 1.66
CA VAL A 65 34.50 13.80 2.21
C VAL A 65 34.58 14.93 1.19
N SER A 66 35.77 15.17 0.62
CA SER A 66 35.97 16.25 -0.36
C SER A 66 35.09 16.09 -1.61
N CYS A 67 34.96 14.88 -2.17
CA CYS A 67 34.17 14.67 -3.39
C CYS A 67 32.66 14.81 -3.18
N ARG A 68 32.19 14.68 -1.93
CA ARG A 68 30.77 14.79 -1.55
C ARG A 68 30.37 16.20 -1.12
N LEU A 69 31.28 16.97 -0.51
CA LEU A 69 31.05 18.38 -0.22
C LEU A 69 30.86 19.22 -1.50
N GLU A 70 31.45 18.80 -2.62
CA GLU A 70 31.23 19.41 -3.94
C GLU A 70 29.86 19.05 -4.57
N SER A 71 29.06 18.19 -3.94
CA SER A 71 27.78 17.73 -4.50
C SER A 71 26.69 18.81 -4.42
N PRO A 72 25.87 19.00 -5.47
CA PRO A 72 24.72 19.91 -5.42
C PRO A 72 23.60 19.39 -4.50
N ILE A 73 23.65 18.13 -4.03
CA ILE A 73 22.63 17.52 -3.19
C ILE A 73 22.95 17.76 -1.71
N ASP A 74 22.08 18.48 -1.00
CA ASP A 74 22.25 18.86 0.41
C ASP A 74 22.46 17.64 1.32
N LEU A 75 21.69 16.57 1.11
CA LEU A 75 21.77 15.34 1.88
C LEU A 75 23.14 14.64 1.73
N VAL A 76 23.73 14.68 0.53
CA VAL A 76 25.07 14.12 0.27
C VAL A 76 26.16 14.97 0.94
N ARG A 77 25.96 16.29 1.02
CA ARG A 77 26.86 17.17 1.78
C ARG A 77 26.76 16.91 3.28
N LYS A 78 25.54 16.74 3.82
CA LYS A 78 25.31 16.36 5.23
C LYS A 78 26.00 15.04 5.60
N MET A 79 25.92 14.03 4.73
CA MET A 79 26.66 12.76 4.89
C MET A 79 28.17 12.98 5.00
N ALA A 80 28.74 13.88 4.18
CA ALA A 80 30.15 14.21 4.22
C ALA A 80 30.53 14.95 5.51
N SER A 81 29.71 15.92 5.94
CA SER A 81 29.89 16.67 7.18
C SER A 81 29.85 15.77 8.42
N ALA A 82 28.94 14.79 8.45
CA ALA A 82 28.84 13.79 9.52
C ALA A 82 30.10 12.91 9.64
N VAL A 83 30.62 12.43 8.51
CA VAL A 83 31.87 11.65 8.48
C VAL A 83 33.08 12.53 8.83
N ALA A 84 33.11 13.79 8.40
CA ALA A 84 34.18 14.73 8.75
C ALA A 84 34.22 15.04 10.26
N LEU A 85 33.05 15.23 10.88
CA LEU A 85 32.91 15.47 12.32
C LEU A 85 33.41 14.27 13.13
N THR A 86 32.94 13.07 12.79
CA THR A 86 33.33 11.83 13.48
C THR A 86 34.81 11.52 13.29
N PHE A 87 35.36 11.69 12.08
CA PHE A 87 36.79 11.62 11.83
C PHE A 87 37.58 12.63 12.69
N SER A 88 37.12 13.88 12.78
CA SER A 88 37.80 14.91 13.57
C SER A 88 37.78 14.60 15.07
N LYS A 89 36.67 14.05 15.60
CA LYS A 89 36.59 13.63 17.00
C LYS A 89 37.57 12.51 17.34
N VAL A 90 37.84 11.61 16.39
CA VAL A 90 38.82 10.52 16.56
C VAL A 90 40.25 11.05 16.53
N VAL A 91 40.56 12.02 15.66
CA VAL A 91 41.93 12.55 15.47
C VAL A 91 42.32 13.62 16.50
N ASP A 92 41.40 14.54 16.81
CA ASP A 92 41.58 15.59 17.82
C ASP A 92 40.27 15.85 18.60
N PRO A 93 40.02 15.09 19.67
CA PRO A 93 38.81 15.24 20.49
C PRO A 93 38.66 16.62 21.14
N LYS A 94 39.75 17.40 21.26
CA LYS A 94 39.74 18.71 21.91
C LYS A 94 39.29 19.83 20.98
N ASN A 95 39.32 19.60 19.67
CA ASN A 95 38.94 20.58 18.66
C ASN A 95 38.26 19.91 17.45
N PRO A 96 37.02 19.41 17.62
CA PRO A 96 36.28 18.78 16.53
C PRO A 96 35.89 19.80 15.44
N LEU A 97 36.02 19.38 14.17
CA LEU A 97 35.66 20.17 13.00
C LEU A 97 34.15 20.12 12.73
N TYR A 98 33.49 21.28 12.82
CA TYR A 98 32.10 21.47 12.42
C TYR A 98 32.05 22.18 11.07
N LEU A 99 31.48 21.54 10.05
CA LEU A 99 31.37 22.09 8.70
C LEU A 99 30.02 22.79 8.42
N ASP A 100 28.99 22.51 9.24
CA ASP A 100 27.63 23.06 9.11
C ASP A 100 27.13 23.59 10.48
N ASP A 101 26.32 24.66 10.49
CA ASP A 101 25.78 25.33 11.69
C ASP A 101 24.73 24.49 12.46
N ASP A 102 24.13 23.47 11.84
CA ASP A 102 23.06 22.62 12.39
C ASP A 102 23.57 21.27 12.99
N CYS A 103 24.89 21.09 13.14
CA CYS A 103 25.46 19.83 13.60
C CYS A 103 25.25 19.60 15.11
N SER A 104 24.42 18.62 15.47
CA SER A 104 24.30 18.09 16.84
C SER A 104 25.57 17.34 17.26
N GLU A 105 25.88 17.35 18.57
CA GLU A 105 27.02 16.60 19.11
C GLU A 105 26.92 15.09 18.86
N ASN A 106 25.72 14.56 18.64
CA ASN A 106 25.49 13.17 18.22
C ASN A 106 25.08 13.15 16.75
N VAL A 107 25.76 12.30 15.96
CA VAL A 107 25.49 12.14 14.53
C VAL A 107 24.35 11.15 14.36
N ASP A 108 23.26 11.58 13.73
CA ASP A 108 22.21 10.69 13.25
C ASP A 108 22.65 10.04 11.93
N TRP A 109 22.91 8.74 11.98
CA TRP A 109 23.34 7.94 10.83
C TRP A 109 22.17 7.48 9.94
N GLU A 110 20.93 7.75 10.31
CA GLU A 110 19.74 7.37 9.53
C GLU A 110 19.38 8.40 8.45
N PHE A 111 19.94 9.62 8.55
CA PHE A 111 19.85 10.70 7.56
C PHE A 111 18.42 11.00 7.05
N GLY A 112 17.37 10.63 7.80
CA GLY A 112 15.96 10.74 7.42
C GLY A 112 15.56 9.88 6.21
N VAL A 113 16.33 8.86 5.84
CA VAL A 113 16.07 7.98 4.69
C VAL A 113 15.26 6.73 5.10
N LEU A 114 15.22 6.42 6.39
CA LEU A 114 14.55 5.23 6.95
C LEU A 114 13.30 5.53 7.80
N SER A 115 12.85 6.78 7.94
CA SER A 115 11.60 7.05 8.66
C SER A 115 10.38 6.87 7.74
N PRO A 116 9.42 6.00 8.12
CA PRO A 116 8.04 6.16 7.70
C PRO A 116 7.57 7.54 8.15
N LYS A 117 6.93 8.27 7.25
CA LYS A 117 6.41 9.63 7.49
C LYS A 117 5.57 9.67 8.76
N GLU A 118 6.02 10.40 9.78
CA GLU A 118 5.10 10.98 10.74
C GLU A 118 4.27 12.05 10.02
N ILE A 119 2.99 11.73 9.85
CA ILE A 119 1.95 12.67 9.50
C ILE A 119 1.51 13.30 10.82
N THR A 120 1.91 14.54 11.06
CA THR A 120 1.27 15.36 12.10
C THR A 120 0.78 16.66 11.45
N ALA A 121 -0.54 16.79 11.38
CA ALA A 121 -1.24 18.00 10.96
C ALA A 121 -1.12 19.10 12.04
N PRO A 122 -1.39 20.37 11.70
CA PRO A 122 -0.73 21.53 12.30
C PRO A 122 -1.40 22.01 13.60
N SER A 123 -0.59 22.42 14.57
CA SER A 123 -1.04 23.29 15.66
C SER A 123 -0.27 24.61 15.62
N HIS A 124 -1.02 25.67 15.31
CA HIS A 124 -0.80 27.10 15.51
C HIS A 124 0.52 27.61 16.13
N ASP A 125 1.14 28.52 15.38
CA ASP A 125 1.99 29.67 15.70
C ASP A 125 2.12 30.08 17.18
N VAL A 126 3.31 30.48 17.66
CA VAL A 126 3.79 31.89 17.70
C VAL A 126 5.25 31.97 18.18
N GLU A 127 6.04 32.73 17.41
CA GLU A 127 7.28 33.51 17.67
C GLU A 127 8.06 33.37 19.00
N PHE A 128 9.37 33.14 18.86
CA PHE A 128 10.38 33.47 19.88
C PHE A 128 10.72 34.97 19.85
N GLY A 129 10.32 35.69 20.90
CA GLY A 129 10.72 37.07 21.17
C GLY A 129 11.28 37.24 22.60
N SER A 130 12.60 37.14 22.73
CA SER A 130 13.50 37.87 23.65
C SER A 130 13.01 38.44 25.00
N LYS A 131 13.72 38.03 26.07
CA LYS A 131 14.21 38.82 27.23
C LYS A 131 13.26 39.24 28.38
N SER A 132 13.49 38.57 29.52
CA SER A 132 13.82 39.10 30.87
C SER A 132 12.85 39.96 31.70
N LYS A 133 12.66 39.45 32.94
CA LYS A 133 12.60 40.14 34.26
C LYS A 133 11.22 40.63 34.79
N PRO A 134 11.08 40.78 36.14
CA PRO A 134 10.06 40.07 36.93
C PRO A 134 8.94 40.95 37.52
N CYS A 135 7.94 40.28 38.11
CA CYS A 135 6.78 40.81 38.85
C CYS A 135 7.08 41.97 39.82
N PRO A 136 6.05 42.73 40.22
CA PRO A 136 5.59 42.57 41.61
C PRO A 136 4.08 42.78 41.88
N ARG A 137 3.59 41.89 42.77
CA ARG A 137 2.80 42.11 44.01
C ARG A 137 1.57 43.04 44.06
N LYS A 138 0.62 42.54 44.88
CA LYS A 138 -0.36 43.20 45.79
C LYS A 138 -1.81 42.96 45.32
N ASN A 139 -2.79 42.57 46.14
CA ASN A 139 -2.97 42.66 47.59
C ASN A 139 -3.96 41.62 48.12
N ARG A 140 -3.78 41.29 49.40
CA ARG A 140 -4.69 40.58 50.32
C ARG A 140 -5.98 41.37 50.58
N LYS A 141 -6.98 40.65 51.13
CA LYS A 141 -7.92 40.95 52.26
C LYS A 141 -9.28 40.28 51.97
N HIS A 142 -10.09 39.73 52.87
CA HIS A 142 -10.11 39.39 54.31
C HIS A 142 -11.22 38.30 54.45
N ALA A 143 -11.04 37.18 55.16
CA ALA A 143 -11.43 36.92 56.56
C ALA A 143 -12.90 37.21 56.94
N GLY A 144 -13.60 36.18 57.44
CA GLY A 144 -14.90 36.28 58.11
C GLY A 144 -15.47 34.93 58.56
N ASP A 145 -15.19 34.58 59.82
CA ASP A 145 -15.68 33.41 60.58
C ASP A 145 -17.21 33.32 60.74
N LYS A 146 -17.74 32.09 60.94
CA LYS A 146 -18.44 31.67 62.19
C LYS A 146 -18.87 30.19 62.22
N LYS A 147 -18.51 29.54 63.33
CA LYS A 147 -19.02 28.31 64.02
C LYS A 147 -20.51 27.99 63.74
N GLY A 148 -21.03 26.76 63.77
CA GLY A 148 -20.56 25.43 64.18
C GLY A 148 -21.72 24.65 64.82
N LYS A 149 -21.90 23.34 64.53
CA LYS A 149 -22.39 22.32 65.49
C LYS A 149 -22.46 20.91 64.90
N THR A 150 -21.93 19.99 65.69
CA THR A 150 -21.82 18.53 65.61
C THR A 150 -23.15 17.81 65.84
N ILE A 151 -23.48 16.76 65.07
CA ILE A 151 -24.12 15.51 65.53
C ILE A 151 -23.61 14.35 64.64
N LYS A 152 -23.19 13.26 65.28
CA LYS A 152 -22.77 11.97 64.68
C LYS A 152 -23.97 11.06 64.43
N HIS A 153 -23.93 10.22 63.41
CA HIS A 153 -24.32 8.81 63.52
C HIS A 153 -23.67 7.96 62.42
N ASP A 154 -23.12 6.83 62.85
CA ASP A 154 -22.60 5.70 62.06
C ASP A 154 -23.63 5.11 61.09
N ILE A 155 -23.16 4.52 59.98
CA ILE A 155 -23.35 3.09 59.63
C ILE A 155 -22.70 2.76 58.25
N SER A 156 -21.72 1.86 58.34
CA SER A 156 -21.19 0.82 57.42
C SER A 156 -20.96 1.08 55.92
N ASP A 157 -19.67 1.09 55.56
CA ASP A 157 -19.10 0.65 54.28
C ASP A 157 -19.32 -0.86 54.05
N ASN A 158 -19.77 -1.24 52.85
CA ASN A 158 -19.84 -2.62 52.39
C ASN A 158 -18.79 -2.84 51.29
N ARG A 159 -17.59 -3.27 51.68
CA ARG A 159 -16.57 -3.83 50.79
C ARG A 159 -16.56 -5.35 50.98
N VAL A 160 -16.99 -6.10 49.97
CA VAL A 160 -16.83 -7.56 49.92
C VAL A 160 -15.38 -7.87 49.55
N LYS A 161 -14.70 -8.57 50.45
CA LYS A 161 -13.34 -9.08 50.29
C LYS A 161 -13.36 -10.52 49.79
N ILE A 162 -12.37 -10.79 48.95
CA ILE A 162 -11.82 -12.07 48.51
C ILE A 162 -11.69 -13.04 49.69
N VAL A 163 -12.21 -14.26 49.50
CA VAL A 163 -12.15 -15.37 50.46
C VAL A 163 -11.03 -16.32 50.02
N GLU A 164 -10.02 -16.44 50.87
CA GLU A 164 -8.94 -17.42 50.80
C GLU A 164 -9.25 -18.49 51.86
N ILE A 165 -9.60 -19.72 51.43
CA ILE A 165 -9.91 -20.83 52.35
C ILE A 165 -8.65 -21.66 52.56
N LYS A 166 -8.11 -21.59 53.78
CA LYS A 166 -7.15 -22.55 54.34
C LYS A 166 -7.88 -23.82 54.76
N SER A 167 -7.51 -24.97 54.21
CA SER A 167 -7.87 -26.29 54.75
C SER A 167 -6.68 -26.91 55.50
N LYS A 168 -6.90 -27.28 56.77
CA LYS A 168 -5.98 -28.09 57.59
C LYS A 168 -6.37 -29.57 57.50
N LEU A 169 -5.34 -30.41 57.49
CA LEU A 169 -5.20 -31.83 57.86
C LEU A 169 -6.43 -32.58 58.38
N ASP A 170 -6.67 -33.79 57.83
CA ASP A 170 -6.70 -35.02 58.62
C ASP A 170 -6.37 -36.26 57.76
N SER A 171 -5.70 -37.20 58.40
CA SER A 171 -5.28 -38.52 57.90
C SER A 171 -6.48 -39.45 57.67
N ASP A 172 -6.41 -40.33 56.67
CA ASP A 172 -6.87 -41.73 56.81
C ASP A 172 -6.42 -42.61 55.62
N GLU A 173 -6.16 -43.87 55.98
CA GLU A 173 -5.55 -44.97 55.23
C GLU A 173 -6.38 -45.45 54.02
N MET A 174 -5.70 -45.94 52.97
CA MET A 174 -6.23 -47.07 52.18
C MET A 174 -5.14 -47.86 51.42
N SER A 175 -4.93 -49.08 51.95
CA SER A 175 -4.60 -50.37 51.32
C SER A 175 -3.57 -50.50 50.19
N GLY A 176 -2.66 -51.45 50.39
CA GLY A 176 -1.65 -51.87 49.42
C GLY A 176 -2.15 -52.78 48.29
N ALA A 177 -1.31 -52.89 47.28
CA ALA A 177 -1.18 -54.10 46.46
C ALA A 177 0.30 -54.22 46.05
N ALA A 178 0.90 -55.31 46.50
CA ALA A 178 2.30 -55.66 46.37
C ALA A 178 2.68 -56.09 44.96
N ILE A 179 3.92 -55.82 44.54
CA ILE A 179 4.77 -56.84 43.89
C ILE A 179 6.22 -56.61 44.32
N ASN A 180 6.78 -57.61 45.01
CA ASN A 180 8.19 -57.82 45.31
C ASN A 180 9.09 -57.70 44.08
N PHE A 181 10.31 -57.16 44.24
CA PHE A 181 11.52 -57.93 43.93
C PHE A 181 12.66 -57.48 44.85
N GLU A 182 13.36 -58.48 45.41
CA GLU A 182 14.35 -58.40 46.48
C GLU A 182 15.64 -57.65 46.12
N GLU A 183 16.24 -57.18 47.21
CA GLU A 183 17.55 -56.57 47.43
C GLU A 183 18.73 -57.37 46.87
N HIS A 184 19.84 -56.68 46.56
CA HIS A 184 21.13 -57.05 47.15
C HIS A 184 22.12 -55.87 47.22
N TYR A 185 22.86 -55.92 48.33
CA TYR A 185 23.71 -54.97 49.05
C TYR A 185 24.85 -54.32 48.25
N ASP A 186 25.22 -53.09 48.62
CA ASP A 186 26.49 -52.85 49.32
C ASP A 186 26.53 -51.49 50.03
N GLU A 187 27.03 -51.56 51.26
CA GLU A 187 27.15 -50.51 52.27
C GLU A 187 28.58 -49.97 52.21
N GLU A 188 28.79 -48.72 51.76
CA GLU A 188 29.97 -47.95 52.18
C GLU A 188 29.60 -46.49 52.44
N SER A 189 29.65 -46.15 53.73
CA SER A 189 29.59 -44.81 54.27
C SER A 189 30.79 -43.98 53.81
N ILE A 190 30.55 -42.88 53.09
CA ILE A 190 31.49 -41.77 53.02
C ILE A 190 30.73 -40.49 53.32
N ASN A 191 30.89 -40.04 54.56
CA ASN A 191 30.41 -38.77 55.05
C ASN A 191 31.36 -37.68 54.52
N ILE A 192 30.91 -36.88 53.55
CA ILE A 192 31.58 -35.63 53.18
C ILE A 192 30.53 -34.53 53.20
N ASP A 193 30.44 -33.87 54.35
CA ASP A 193 29.91 -32.51 54.46
C ASP A 193 30.83 -31.59 53.64
N ALA A 194 30.37 -31.18 52.47
CA ALA A 194 30.93 -30.07 51.73
C ALA A 194 29.81 -29.32 51.01
N SER A 195 29.13 -28.45 51.78
CA SER A 195 28.77 -27.09 51.36
C SER A 195 28.81 -26.85 49.85
N SER A 196 27.78 -27.30 49.13
CA SER A 196 27.44 -26.77 47.81
C SER A 196 26.01 -26.29 47.88
N ASP A 197 25.85 -25.09 48.46
CA ASP A 197 24.65 -24.27 48.31
C ASP A 197 24.60 -23.82 46.85
N SER A 198 24.29 -24.77 45.96
CA SER A 198 23.90 -24.47 44.60
C SER A 198 22.48 -23.93 44.68
N SER A 199 22.37 -22.67 45.10
CA SER A 199 21.20 -21.84 44.85
C SER A 199 20.88 -21.96 43.37
N LEU A 200 19.91 -22.79 43.03
CA LEU A 200 19.39 -22.87 41.68
C LEU A 200 18.91 -21.47 41.33
N GLU A 201 19.53 -20.87 40.32
CA GLU A 201 18.96 -19.66 39.72
C GLU A 201 17.54 -20.02 39.28
N PRO A 202 16.52 -19.21 39.61
CA PRO A 202 15.19 -19.41 39.06
C PRO A 202 15.33 -19.56 37.56
N TYR A 203 14.73 -20.60 36.99
CA TYR A 203 14.73 -20.79 35.55
C TYR A 203 14.26 -19.50 34.88
N ASP A 204 15.02 -19.03 33.89
CA ASP A 204 14.67 -17.87 33.10
C ASP A 204 13.50 -18.25 32.18
N LEU A 205 12.29 -18.05 32.68
CA LEU A 205 11.04 -18.32 31.96
C LEU A 205 10.74 -17.23 30.90
N SER A 206 11.65 -16.28 30.65
CA SER A 206 11.44 -15.26 29.61
C SER A 206 11.51 -15.82 28.18
N ASP A 207 12.08 -17.02 27.98
CA ASP A 207 12.10 -17.74 26.70
C ASP A 207 10.76 -18.47 26.43
N ASP A 208 10.01 -18.83 27.49
CA ASP A 208 8.73 -19.53 27.35
C ASP A 208 7.66 -18.63 26.69
N ASP A 209 7.70 -17.31 26.93
CA ASP A 209 6.76 -16.36 26.31
C ASP A 209 6.94 -16.24 24.79
N THR A 210 8.17 -16.46 24.28
CA THR A 210 8.45 -16.45 22.84
C THR A 210 8.02 -17.74 22.13
N ASP A 211 8.10 -18.89 22.81
CA ASP A 211 7.65 -20.18 22.28
C ASP A 211 6.11 -20.32 22.27
N LEU A 212 5.40 -19.54 23.09
CA LEU A 212 3.94 -19.48 23.10
C LEU A 212 3.36 -18.76 21.87
N GLN A 213 4.13 -17.88 21.22
CA GLN A 213 3.71 -17.22 19.98
C GLN A 213 3.83 -18.19 18.80
N LYS A 214 2.76 -18.96 18.59
CA LYS A 214 2.65 -19.96 17.53
C LYS A 214 2.88 -19.35 16.14
N THR A 215 4.08 -19.50 15.60
CA THR A 215 4.38 -19.00 14.25
C THR A 215 3.76 -19.90 13.20
N PHE A 216 2.89 -19.33 12.36
CA PHE A 216 2.25 -20.06 11.26
C PHE A 216 3.15 -20.06 10.02
N THR A 217 3.33 -21.22 9.41
CA THR A 217 4.08 -21.38 8.14
C THR A 217 3.17 -21.81 6.98
N HIS A 218 2.20 -22.68 7.25
CA HIS A 218 1.25 -23.21 6.28
C HIS A 218 -0.11 -22.50 6.36
N LEU A 219 -0.72 -22.25 5.18
CA LEU A 219 -2.03 -21.59 5.11
C LEU A 219 -3.17 -22.47 5.62
N SER A 220 -3.05 -23.80 5.49
CA SER A 220 -4.02 -24.76 6.01
C SER A 220 -4.13 -24.72 7.53
N ASP A 221 -2.98 -24.61 8.21
CA ASP A 221 -2.92 -24.59 9.68
C ASP A 221 -3.45 -23.28 10.22
N LEU A 222 -3.19 -22.18 9.50
CA LEU A 222 -3.76 -20.87 9.77
C LEU A 222 -5.29 -20.91 9.65
N ALA A 223 -5.83 -21.45 8.56
CA ALA A 223 -7.28 -21.60 8.39
C ALA A 223 -7.90 -22.52 9.45
N ALA A 224 -7.20 -23.56 9.88
CA ALA A 224 -7.64 -24.45 10.96
C ALA A 224 -7.65 -23.76 12.33
N ALA A 225 -6.67 -22.89 12.62
CA ALA A 225 -6.62 -22.10 13.85
C ALA A 225 -7.76 -21.09 13.93
N LEU A 226 -8.03 -20.36 12.83
CA LEU A 226 -9.13 -19.38 12.76
C LEU A 226 -10.53 -19.98 13.00
N ARG A 227 -10.70 -21.30 12.83
CA ARG A 227 -11.98 -21.99 13.07
C ARG A 227 -12.17 -22.46 14.50
N LYS A 228 -11.17 -22.34 15.37
CA LYS A 228 -11.25 -22.78 16.77
C LYS A 228 -11.64 -21.59 17.65
N PRO A 229 -12.94 -21.38 17.95
CA PRO A 229 -13.38 -20.24 18.76
C PRO A 229 -12.90 -20.32 20.22
N ASP A 230 -12.47 -21.51 20.66
CA ASP A 230 -12.03 -21.76 22.04
C ASP A 230 -10.57 -21.36 22.29
N ASP A 231 -9.80 -21.09 21.24
CA ASP A 231 -8.37 -20.76 21.29
C ASP A 231 -8.15 -19.30 20.83
N LEU A 232 -8.48 -18.34 21.72
CA LEU A 232 -8.41 -16.91 21.40
C LEU A 232 -6.98 -16.47 21.05
N ASP A 233 -6.00 -16.92 21.82
CA ASP A 233 -4.58 -16.59 21.61
C ASP A 233 -4.09 -17.16 20.26
N GLY A 234 -4.51 -18.38 19.93
CA GLY A 234 -4.22 -18.99 18.62
C GLY A 234 -4.86 -18.26 17.45
N VAL A 235 -6.08 -17.74 17.61
CA VAL A 235 -6.77 -16.92 16.59
C VAL A 235 -6.06 -15.59 16.38
N GLU A 236 -5.66 -14.92 17.46
CA GLU A 236 -4.97 -13.63 17.39
C GLU A 236 -3.59 -13.76 16.73
N SER A 237 -2.83 -14.80 17.09
CA SER A 237 -1.55 -15.14 16.45
C SER A 237 -1.71 -15.49 14.96
N ALA A 238 -2.81 -16.18 14.61
CA ALA A 238 -3.13 -16.49 13.22
C ALA A 238 -3.44 -15.21 12.42
N LEU A 239 -4.21 -14.28 12.99
CA LEU A 239 -4.56 -13.01 12.35
C LEU A 239 -3.33 -12.11 12.14
N SER A 240 -2.42 -12.03 13.12
CA SER A 240 -1.19 -11.22 13.01
C SER A 240 -0.21 -11.74 11.95
N SER A 241 -0.23 -13.06 11.70
CA SER A 241 0.63 -13.71 10.70
C SER A 241 -0.01 -13.78 9.30
N ALA A 242 -1.36 -13.75 9.20
CA ALA A 242 -2.10 -14.01 7.98
C ALA A 242 -1.73 -13.08 6.83
N GLU A 243 -1.72 -11.77 7.06
CA GLU A 243 -1.42 -10.78 6.05
C GLU A 243 -0.01 -10.97 5.44
N LYS A 244 0.99 -11.20 6.30
CA LYS A 244 2.40 -11.39 5.89
C LYS A 244 2.56 -12.66 5.05
N LEU A 245 1.94 -13.77 5.48
CA LEU A 245 2.01 -15.05 4.78
C LEU A 245 1.29 -14.99 3.43
N VAL A 246 0.13 -14.35 3.37
CA VAL A 246 -0.62 -14.19 2.13
C VAL A 246 0.16 -13.34 1.13
N ARG A 247 0.75 -12.22 1.57
CA ARG A 247 1.57 -11.35 0.70
C ARG A 247 2.89 -11.99 0.25
N ALA A 248 3.39 -13.00 0.99
CA ALA A 248 4.52 -13.81 0.53
C ALA A 248 4.16 -14.69 -0.69
N SER A 249 2.88 -14.78 -1.05
CA SER A 249 2.36 -15.50 -2.22
C SER A 249 2.84 -16.95 -2.34
N PRO A 250 2.58 -17.81 -1.33
CA PRO A 250 2.99 -19.21 -1.38
C PRO A 250 2.26 -20.00 -2.47
N ASP A 251 2.85 -21.07 -2.97
CA ASP A 251 2.26 -21.90 -4.03
C ASP A 251 0.91 -22.53 -3.62
N GLU A 252 0.74 -22.81 -2.33
CA GLU A 252 -0.49 -23.33 -1.73
C GLU A 252 -1.68 -22.36 -1.85
N LEU A 253 -1.41 -21.05 -1.99
CA LEU A 253 -2.43 -20.00 -1.92
C LEU A 253 -3.56 -20.21 -2.94
N ARG A 254 -3.24 -20.71 -4.14
CA ARG A 254 -4.24 -20.94 -5.20
C ARG A 254 -5.30 -21.97 -4.81
N HIS A 255 -4.95 -22.91 -3.94
CA HIS A 255 -5.81 -24.01 -3.53
C HIS A 255 -6.47 -23.76 -2.17
N CYS A 256 -5.84 -22.92 -1.33
CA CYS A 256 -6.30 -22.61 0.02
C CYS A 256 -7.03 -21.27 0.13
N SER A 257 -7.00 -20.40 -0.90
CA SER A 257 -7.58 -19.05 -0.87
C SER A 257 -9.05 -19.04 -0.51
N GLY A 258 -9.87 -19.87 -1.17
CA GLY A 258 -11.31 -19.94 -0.89
C GLY A 258 -11.62 -20.40 0.54
N ASP A 259 -10.88 -21.39 1.03
CA ASP A 259 -11.03 -21.92 2.38
C ASP A 259 -10.62 -20.89 3.45
N LEU A 260 -9.52 -20.17 3.17
CA LEU A 260 -9.00 -19.11 4.02
C LEU A 260 -9.94 -17.88 4.06
N VAL A 261 -10.50 -17.46 2.92
CA VAL A 261 -11.55 -16.43 2.86
C VAL A 261 -12.71 -16.81 3.78
N GLN A 262 -13.18 -18.05 3.68
CA GLN A 262 -14.31 -18.51 4.48
C GLN A 262 -13.98 -18.51 5.98
N ALA A 263 -12.77 -18.95 6.36
CA ALA A 263 -12.32 -18.89 7.75
C ALA A 263 -12.25 -17.45 8.28
N LEU A 264 -11.62 -16.55 7.53
CA LEU A 264 -11.45 -15.13 7.91
C LEU A 264 -12.76 -14.35 7.98
N VAL A 265 -13.77 -14.66 7.15
CA VAL A 265 -15.08 -13.99 7.23
C VAL A 265 -15.88 -14.45 8.46
N HIS A 266 -15.75 -15.71 8.86
CA HIS A 266 -16.53 -16.29 9.97
C HIS A 266 -15.80 -16.24 11.32
N VAL A 267 -14.53 -15.84 11.35
CA VAL A 267 -13.76 -15.72 12.59
C VAL A 267 -14.39 -14.67 13.52
N ARG A 268 -14.47 -15.02 14.81
CA ARG A 268 -14.86 -14.08 15.86
C ARG A 268 -13.60 -13.42 16.40
N CYS A 269 -13.53 -12.11 16.28
CA CYS A 269 -12.47 -11.32 16.89
C CYS A 269 -12.82 -11.03 18.35
N SER A 270 -11.83 -11.01 19.23
CA SER A 270 -11.99 -10.51 20.59
C SER A 270 -12.18 -9.00 20.57
N ASP A 271 -13.11 -8.48 21.38
CA ASP A 271 -13.33 -7.03 21.55
C ASP A 271 -12.30 -6.38 22.50
N VAL A 272 -11.44 -7.19 23.13
CA VAL A 272 -10.43 -6.72 24.08
C VAL A 272 -9.17 -6.41 23.31
N ALA A 273 -8.90 -5.12 23.10
CA ALA A 273 -7.58 -4.68 22.64
C ALA A 273 -6.55 -5.01 23.73
N MET A 274 -5.59 -5.86 23.42
CA MET A 274 -4.43 -6.10 24.28
C MET A 274 -3.65 -4.78 24.47
N GLU A 275 -3.33 -4.43 25.72
CA GLU A 275 -2.55 -3.23 26.00
C GLU A 275 -1.16 -3.33 25.32
N GLY A 276 -0.91 -2.49 24.32
CA GLY A 276 0.39 -2.39 23.63
C GLY A 276 0.40 -2.72 22.14
N GLU A 277 -0.70 -3.25 21.56
CA GLU A 277 -0.81 -3.42 20.11
C GLU A 277 -1.50 -2.23 19.42
N GLU A 278 -0.94 -1.79 18.29
CA GLU A 278 -1.44 -0.65 17.53
C GLU A 278 -2.70 -0.98 16.70
N ASP A 279 -2.82 -2.23 16.21
CA ASP A 279 -3.90 -2.68 15.34
C ASP A 279 -4.88 -3.60 16.09
N SER A 280 -6.19 -3.32 15.98
CA SER A 280 -7.24 -4.21 16.50
C SER A 280 -7.26 -5.56 15.75
N ALA A 281 -7.70 -6.63 16.42
CA ALA A 281 -7.91 -7.94 15.78
C ALA A 281 -8.85 -7.87 14.56
N GLU A 282 -9.85 -6.98 14.58
CA GLU A 282 -10.73 -6.74 13.44
C GLU A 282 -10.00 -6.11 12.25
N GLU A 283 -9.06 -5.21 12.54
CA GLU A 283 -8.25 -4.53 11.53
C GLU A 283 -7.25 -5.52 10.90
N LYS A 284 -6.61 -6.36 11.71
CA LYS A 284 -5.75 -7.46 11.21
C LYS A 284 -6.53 -8.42 10.30
N ARG A 285 -7.77 -8.79 10.69
CA ARG A 285 -8.69 -9.60 9.87
C ARG A 285 -8.97 -8.94 8.53
N GLN A 286 -9.28 -7.64 8.54
CA GLN A 286 -9.57 -6.87 7.33
C GLN A 286 -8.34 -6.78 6.42
N LYS A 287 -7.18 -6.39 6.96
CA LYS A 287 -5.90 -6.32 6.22
C LYS A 287 -5.52 -7.66 5.59
N ALA A 288 -5.73 -8.77 6.30
CA ALA A 288 -5.49 -10.12 5.76
C ALA A 288 -6.44 -10.46 4.59
N LEU A 289 -7.73 -10.15 4.70
CA LEU A 289 -8.70 -10.35 3.63
C LEU A 289 -8.40 -9.48 2.39
N VAL A 290 -7.99 -8.22 2.59
CA VAL A 290 -7.56 -7.33 1.51
C VAL A 290 -6.32 -7.88 0.81
N ALA A 291 -5.29 -8.29 1.56
CA ALA A 291 -4.09 -8.92 1.01
C ALA A 291 -4.41 -10.16 0.17
N LEU A 292 -5.41 -10.95 0.59
CA LEU A 292 -5.85 -12.15 -0.11
C LEU A 292 -6.55 -11.83 -1.44
N LEU A 293 -7.40 -10.80 -1.46
CA LEU A 293 -8.03 -10.30 -2.68
C LEU A 293 -7.02 -9.68 -3.66
N VAL A 294 -6.00 -9.00 -3.16
CA VAL A 294 -4.98 -8.36 -4.01
C VAL A 294 -4.04 -9.41 -4.61
N THR A 295 -3.74 -10.48 -3.87
CA THR A 295 -2.79 -11.52 -4.30
C THR A 295 -3.46 -12.61 -5.15
N SER A 296 -4.68 -13.01 -4.81
CA SER A 296 -5.49 -14.01 -5.53
C SER A 296 -6.93 -13.53 -5.76
N PRO A 297 -7.16 -12.60 -6.71
CA PRO A 297 -8.45 -11.93 -6.86
C PRO A 297 -9.59 -12.88 -7.25
N PHE A 298 -9.40 -13.73 -8.27
CA PHE A 298 -10.50 -14.52 -8.84
C PHE A 298 -11.05 -15.55 -7.86
N GLU A 299 -10.16 -16.33 -7.24
CA GLU A 299 -10.53 -17.39 -6.31
C GLU A 299 -11.20 -16.81 -5.05
N SER A 300 -10.70 -15.66 -4.58
CA SER A 300 -11.23 -14.99 -3.39
C SER A 300 -12.59 -14.34 -3.67
N LEU A 301 -12.75 -13.66 -4.82
CA LEU A 301 -14.00 -13.03 -5.22
C LEU A 301 -15.13 -14.03 -5.45
N ASP A 302 -14.84 -15.20 -6.03
CA ASP A 302 -15.83 -16.25 -6.24
C ASP A 302 -16.48 -16.69 -4.92
N VAL A 303 -15.71 -16.76 -3.83
CA VAL A 303 -16.24 -17.09 -2.50
C VAL A 303 -16.94 -15.89 -1.86
N LEU A 304 -16.33 -14.70 -1.88
CA LEU A 304 -16.89 -13.50 -1.23
C LEU A 304 -18.25 -13.08 -1.83
N THR A 305 -18.38 -13.12 -3.15
CA THR A 305 -19.63 -12.76 -3.84
C THR A 305 -20.76 -13.73 -3.52
N LYS A 306 -20.46 -15.03 -3.35
CA LYS A 306 -21.43 -16.03 -2.87
C LYS A 306 -21.82 -15.78 -1.42
N LEU A 307 -20.87 -15.44 -0.56
CA LEU A 307 -21.11 -15.14 0.86
C LEU A 307 -21.99 -13.90 1.04
N LEU A 308 -21.80 -12.85 0.22
CA LEU A 308 -22.58 -11.62 0.27
C LEU A 308 -24.11 -11.87 0.19
N TYR A 309 -24.52 -12.80 -0.69
CA TYR A 309 -25.93 -13.17 -0.89
C TYR A 309 -26.34 -14.48 -0.19
N SER A 310 -25.46 -15.06 0.63
CA SER A 310 -25.74 -16.25 1.43
C SER A 310 -26.55 -15.90 2.68
N SER A 311 -27.35 -16.85 3.18
CA SER A 311 -28.02 -16.73 4.48
C SER A 311 -27.10 -17.08 5.66
N SER A 312 -25.89 -17.58 5.40
CA SER A 312 -24.93 -17.99 6.45
C SER A 312 -24.23 -16.81 7.14
N VAL A 313 -24.34 -15.63 6.56
CA VAL A 313 -23.59 -14.42 6.94
C VAL A 313 -24.55 -13.40 7.56
N ASP A 314 -24.10 -12.64 8.55
CA ASP A 314 -24.87 -11.55 9.15
C ASP A 314 -24.64 -10.19 8.45
N THR A 315 -25.30 -9.14 8.91
CA THR A 315 -25.18 -7.80 8.31
C THR A 315 -23.77 -7.22 8.48
N SER A 316 -23.14 -7.39 9.64
CA SER A 316 -21.78 -6.92 9.91
C SER A 316 -20.75 -7.58 8.99
N GLN A 317 -20.84 -8.90 8.79
CA GLN A 317 -19.95 -9.63 7.92
C GLN A 317 -20.19 -9.28 6.45
N ARG A 318 -21.43 -9.03 6.02
CA ARG A 318 -21.69 -8.50 4.65
C ARG A 318 -21.02 -7.15 4.46
N ILE A 319 -21.08 -6.28 5.46
CA ILE A 319 -20.41 -4.98 5.44
C ILE A 319 -18.89 -5.16 5.38
N LEU A 320 -18.32 -6.06 6.18
CA LEU A 320 -16.89 -6.42 6.12
C LEU A 320 -16.49 -6.86 4.72
N VAL A 321 -17.25 -7.77 4.08
CA VAL A 321 -16.97 -8.23 2.71
C VAL A 321 -16.95 -7.06 1.72
N ILE A 322 -17.92 -6.14 1.81
CA ILE A 322 -17.99 -4.97 0.94
C ILE A 322 -16.82 -4.00 1.19
N ASP A 323 -16.48 -3.75 2.45
CA ASP A 323 -15.39 -2.84 2.83
C ASP A 323 -14.03 -3.39 2.37
N VAL A 324 -13.79 -4.68 2.60
CA VAL A 324 -12.63 -5.41 2.08
C VAL A 324 -12.54 -5.35 0.56
N MET A 325 -13.65 -5.55 -0.17
CA MET A 325 -13.67 -5.41 -1.63
C MET A 325 -13.35 -3.98 -2.08
N THR A 326 -13.82 -2.98 -1.33
CA THR A 326 -13.58 -1.56 -1.59
C THR A 326 -12.09 -1.22 -1.45
N GLU A 327 -11.47 -1.65 -0.35
CA GLU A 327 -10.05 -1.41 -0.08
C GLU A 327 -9.14 -2.18 -1.04
N ALA A 328 -9.46 -3.44 -1.35
CA ALA A 328 -8.72 -4.22 -2.33
C ALA A 328 -8.78 -3.57 -3.73
N ALA A 329 -9.92 -3.01 -4.12
CA ALA A 329 -10.04 -2.29 -5.39
C ALA A 329 -9.16 -1.04 -5.42
N GLN A 330 -9.04 -0.32 -4.31
CA GLN A 330 -8.17 0.84 -4.17
C GLN A 330 -6.69 0.43 -4.16
N GLU A 331 -6.32 -0.60 -3.41
CA GLU A 331 -4.95 -1.11 -3.36
C GLU A 331 -4.50 -1.57 -4.75
N LEU A 332 -5.34 -2.29 -5.51
CA LEU A 332 -5.08 -2.69 -6.90
C LEU A 332 -4.97 -1.50 -7.87
N ALA A 333 -5.63 -0.38 -7.58
CA ALA A 333 -5.58 0.82 -8.39
C ALA A 333 -4.35 1.69 -8.12
N GLU A 334 -3.92 1.74 -6.85
CA GLU A 334 -2.85 2.59 -6.37
C GLU A 334 -1.46 1.95 -6.45
N THR A 335 -1.27 0.84 -7.19
CA THR A 335 -0.05 0.01 -7.11
C THR A 335 1.22 0.71 -7.60
N LYS A 336 1.77 1.63 -6.80
CA LYS A 336 3.21 1.74 -6.62
C LYS A 336 3.60 0.48 -5.88
N ILE A 337 4.22 -0.45 -6.59
CA ILE A 337 4.83 -1.67 -6.04
C ILE A 337 5.58 -1.26 -4.77
N VAL A 338 5.01 -1.55 -3.60
CA VAL A 338 5.78 -1.70 -2.36
C VAL A 338 6.84 -2.71 -2.75
N LYS A 339 8.12 -2.33 -2.65
CA LYS A 339 9.26 -3.18 -3.00
C LYS A 339 9.07 -4.53 -2.31
N SER A 340 8.53 -5.51 -3.02
CA SER A 340 8.65 -6.91 -2.65
C SER A 340 10.14 -7.16 -2.66
N GLU A 341 10.72 -7.40 -1.49
CA GLU A 341 12.05 -7.97 -1.40
C GLU A 341 11.98 -9.36 -2.05
N GLN A 342 12.20 -9.39 -3.37
CA GLN A 342 12.55 -10.63 -4.03
C GLN A 342 13.89 -11.06 -3.47
N ARG A 343 13.86 -12.01 -2.52
CA ARG A 343 15.02 -12.83 -2.21
C ARG A 343 15.53 -13.37 -3.54
N HIS A 344 16.72 -12.89 -3.93
CA HIS A 344 17.41 -13.39 -5.11
C HIS A 344 17.85 -14.83 -4.82
N GLY A 345 16.99 -15.79 -5.16
CA GLY A 345 17.35 -17.19 -5.29
C GLY A 345 18.16 -17.36 -6.58
N ASN A 346 19.34 -17.96 -6.46
CA ASN A 346 20.32 -18.09 -7.53
C ASN A 346 19.75 -18.78 -8.78
N LEU A 347 20.08 -18.19 -9.93
CA LEU A 347 19.85 -18.64 -11.29
C LEU A 347 20.52 -20.01 -11.54
N ILE A 348 19.78 -20.97 -12.09
CA ILE A 348 20.37 -22.03 -12.93
C ILE A 348 19.79 -21.89 -14.33
N SER A 349 20.73 -21.88 -15.27
CA SER A 349 20.63 -21.64 -16.70
C SER A 349 20.06 -22.81 -17.51
N ASP A 350 19.68 -22.45 -18.74
CA ASP A 350 19.58 -23.28 -19.95
C ASP A 350 18.31 -24.10 -20.19
N THR A 351 17.40 -23.51 -20.97
CA THR A 351 17.17 -23.92 -22.38
C THR A 351 16.25 -22.91 -23.09
N SER A 352 16.83 -22.00 -23.87
CA SER A 352 16.06 -21.05 -24.69
C SER A 352 15.38 -21.75 -25.88
N PRO A 353 14.10 -21.52 -26.18
CA PRO A 353 13.50 -22.03 -27.41
C PRO A 353 13.89 -21.14 -28.60
N SER A 354 14.08 -21.77 -29.76
CA SER A 354 14.65 -21.23 -31.02
C SER A 354 13.74 -20.28 -31.83
N TRP A 355 12.87 -19.51 -31.18
CA TRP A 355 11.89 -18.61 -31.82
C TRP A 355 12.22 -17.11 -31.65
N LEU A 356 13.22 -16.78 -30.82
CA LEU A 356 13.60 -15.40 -30.50
C LEU A 356 14.66 -14.79 -31.46
N VAL A 357 15.15 -15.56 -32.43
CA VAL A 357 16.12 -15.10 -33.45
C VAL A 357 15.49 -15.16 -34.85
N PRO A 358 15.42 -14.04 -35.59
CA PRO A 358 14.97 -14.05 -36.98
C PRO A 358 15.83 -14.97 -37.85
N ARG A 359 15.20 -15.84 -38.67
CA ARG A 359 15.93 -16.72 -39.60
C ARG A 359 16.72 -15.91 -40.63
N ASP A 360 17.90 -16.42 -41.03
CA ASP A 360 18.82 -15.72 -41.95
C ASP A 360 18.38 -15.70 -43.43
N SER A 361 17.21 -16.24 -43.77
CA SER A 361 16.69 -16.27 -45.14
C SER A 361 16.21 -14.89 -45.59
N GLY A 362 17.07 -14.16 -46.30
CA GLY A 362 16.75 -12.88 -46.95
C GLY A 362 17.16 -12.85 -48.42
N PRO A 363 16.83 -11.78 -49.16
CA PRO A 363 17.17 -11.64 -50.58
C PRO A 363 18.69 -11.73 -50.82
N VAL A 364 19.07 -12.28 -51.98
CA VAL A 364 20.47 -12.57 -52.34
C VAL A 364 21.33 -11.31 -52.23
N GLY A 365 22.31 -11.32 -51.31
CA GLY A 365 23.24 -10.20 -51.07
C GLY A 365 22.97 -9.36 -49.82
N ALA A 366 21.99 -9.71 -48.98
CA ALA A 366 21.78 -9.05 -47.68
C ALA A 366 22.74 -9.62 -46.60
N SER A 367 23.23 -8.77 -45.71
CA SER A 367 24.17 -9.17 -44.64
C SER A 367 23.47 -9.97 -43.52
N PRO A 368 24.19 -10.71 -42.65
CA PRO A 368 23.60 -11.37 -41.49
C PRO A 368 22.95 -10.37 -40.52
N TRP A 369 21.96 -10.80 -39.73
CA TRP A 369 21.35 -9.95 -38.71
C TRP A 369 22.39 -9.56 -37.63
N ARG A 370 22.51 -8.27 -37.33
CA ARG A 370 23.36 -7.72 -36.26
C ARG A 370 22.49 -7.23 -35.11
N GLU A 371 22.80 -7.66 -33.89
CA GLU A 371 22.15 -7.16 -32.68
C GLU A 371 22.67 -5.78 -32.31
N VAL A 372 21.78 -4.83 -32.00
CA VAL A 372 22.13 -3.46 -31.62
C VAL A 372 22.03 -3.34 -30.09
N SER A 373 23.16 -3.14 -29.42
CA SER A 373 23.20 -2.95 -27.96
C SER A 373 22.89 -1.50 -27.59
N GLU A 374 21.77 -1.26 -26.91
CA GLU A 374 21.41 0.08 -26.40
C GLU A 374 21.83 0.20 -24.93
N ALA A 375 22.80 1.06 -24.65
CA ALA A 375 23.26 1.33 -23.29
C ALA A 375 22.27 2.28 -22.59
N GLY A 376 21.30 1.73 -21.85
CA GLY A 376 20.54 2.51 -20.88
C GLY A 376 19.04 2.23 -20.72
N SER A 377 18.54 1.02 -20.94
CA SER A 377 17.14 0.65 -20.61
C SER A 377 17.08 -0.41 -19.51
N LEU A 378 16.23 -0.17 -18.50
CA LEU A 378 16.03 -1.01 -17.31
C LEU A 378 15.15 -2.27 -17.57
N LEU A 379 14.81 -2.56 -18.82
CA LEU A 379 14.14 -3.80 -19.23
C LEU A 379 15.09 -4.63 -20.10
N LYS A 380 16.14 -5.18 -19.49
CA LYS A 380 17.21 -5.90 -20.22
C LYS A 380 16.78 -7.23 -20.87
N ASN A 381 15.54 -7.70 -20.67
CA ASN A 381 15.19 -9.08 -21.00
C ASN A 381 14.12 -9.22 -22.11
N TRP A 382 13.61 -8.12 -22.70
CA TRP A 382 12.53 -8.21 -23.70
C TRP A 382 12.64 -7.30 -24.94
N SER A 383 13.79 -6.69 -25.21
CA SER A 383 13.97 -5.89 -26.44
C SER A 383 15.30 -6.20 -27.12
N HIS A 384 15.44 -7.41 -27.65
CA HIS A 384 16.49 -7.69 -28.63
C HIS A 384 16.08 -7.04 -29.97
N ARG A 385 16.78 -5.97 -30.35
CA ARG A 385 16.59 -5.29 -31.65
C ARG A 385 17.70 -5.72 -32.60
N TYR A 386 17.31 -6.31 -33.74
CA TYR A 386 18.23 -6.75 -34.79
C TYR A 386 18.12 -5.84 -36.02
N GLU A 387 19.26 -5.45 -36.60
CA GLU A 387 19.36 -4.65 -37.82
C GLU A 387 20.15 -5.41 -38.90
N ARG A 388 19.83 -5.18 -40.17
CA ARG A 388 20.50 -5.76 -41.33
C ARG A 388 20.59 -4.72 -42.44
N GLU A 389 21.73 -4.68 -43.12
CA GLU A 389 21.89 -3.86 -44.33
C GLU A 389 21.35 -4.62 -45.55
N VAL A 390 20.51 -3.95 -46.34
CA VAL A 390 19.93 -4.50 -47.58
C VAL A 390 20.48 -3.70 -48.77
N PRO A 391 20.95 -4.36 -49.86
CA PRO A 391 21.47 -3.66 -51.02
C PRO A 391 20.40 -2.74 -51.65
N SER A 392 20.80 -1.51 -51.98
CA SER A 392 19.95 -0.51 -52.62
C SER A 392 19.53 -0.94 -54.03
N ARG A 393 18.24 -0.78 -54.36
CA ARG A 393 17.71 -1.04 -55.71
C ARG A 393 18.32 -0.07 -56.74
N PRO A 394 18.62 -0.53 -57.98
CA PRO A 394 19.15 0.35 -59.02
C PRO A 394 18.12 1.43 -59.37
N GLY A 395 18.49 2.70 -59.20
CA GLY A 395 17.66 3.88 -59.54
C GLY A 395 17.39 4.87 -58.40
N GLN A 396 17.81 4.60 -57.16
CA GLN A 396 17.57 5.52 -56.05
C GLN A 396 18.66 6.60 -55.97
N VAL A 397 18.33 7.82 -56.39
CA VAL A 397 19.19 9.01 -56.26
C VAL A 397 19.35 9.35 -54.78
N LYS A 398 20.58 9.41 -54.28
CA LYS A 398 20.89 9.79 -52.89
C LYS A 398 20.60 11.28 -52.68
N SER A 399 19.59 11.60 -51.87
CA SER A 399 19.41 12.95 -51.34
C SER A 399 20.62 13.30 -50.46
N GLY A 400 21.26 14.43 -50.77
CA GLY A 400 22.47 14.91 -50.13
C GLY A 400 22.29 15.24 -48.64
N LYS A 401 23.43 15.27 -47.96
CA LYS A 401 23.60 15.56 -46.51
C LYS A 401 22.88 16.85 -46.11
N SER A 402 21.66 16.75 -45.57
CA SER A 402 21.04 17.84 -44.83
C SER A 402 21.45 17.77 -43.36
N ARG A 403 22.11 18.83 -42.89
CA ARG A 403 22.34 19.10 -41.47
C ARG A 403 21.04 19.62 -40.84
N LYS A 404 20.88 19.34 -39.54
CA LYS A 404 19.78 19.72 -38.63
C LYS A 404 18.59 18.76 -38.81
N TRP A 405 18.23 17.98 -37.79
CA TRP A 405 17.90 18.41 -36.44
C TRP A 405 18.67 17.62 -35.39
N GLY A 406 19.20 18.32 -34.39
CA GLY A 406 19.67 17.66 -33.19
C GLY A 406 18.49 16.93 -32.56
N LEU A 407 18.67 15.63 -32.32
CA LEU A 407 17.89 14.87 -31.37
C LEU A 407 18.20 15.46 -29.98
N GLY A 408 17.69 16.66 -29.71
CA GLY A 408 17.47 17.06 -28.33
C GLY A 408 16.63 15.94 -27.78
N LYS A 409 17.16 15.23 -26.78
CA LYS A 409 16.41 14.20 -26.06
C LYS A 409 15.07 14.83 -25.74
N ALA A 410 14.04 14.49 -26.51
CA ALA A 410 12.69 14.63 -26.04
C ALA A 410 12.78 13.91 -24.71
N LYS A 411 12.49 14.63 -23.61
CA LYS A 411 12.13 13.96 -22.38
C LYS A 411 11.25 12.82 -22.85
N ASP A 412 11.69 11.58 -22.63
CA ASP A 412 10.76 10.49 -22.56
C ASP A 412 9.79 10.96 -21.48
N SER A 413 8.72 11.63 -21.92
CA SER A 413 7.43 11.52 -21.29
C SER A 413 7.21 10.03 -21.34
N GLN A 414 7.72 9.34 -20.32
CA GLN A 414 7.16 8.09 -19.87
C GLN A 414 5.67 8.41 -19.84
N VAL A 415 4.96 8.02 -20.90
CA VAL A 415 3.55 7.77 -20.82
C VAL A 415 3.49 6.85 -19.62
N GLU A 416 3.00 7.37 -18.50
CA GLU A 416 2.73 6.59 -17.31
C GLU A 416 1.78 5.48 -17.78
N ARG A 417 2.34 4.37 -18.26
CA ARG A 417 1.62 3.12 -18.44
C ARG A 417 1.09 2.86 -17.04
N SER A 418 -0.21 3.07 -16.90
CA SER A 418 -0.85 3.27 -15.62
C SER A 418 -0.43 2.15 -14.68
N LYS A 419 0.01 2.54 -13.48
CA LYS A 419 0.34 1.64 -12.37
C LYS A 419 -0.88 0.89 -11.83
N ASN A 420 -1.97 0.90 -12.58
CA ASN A 420 -3.28 0.47 -12.15
C ASN A 420 -3.54 -0.95 -12.65
N ARG A 421 -3.59 -1.89 -11.72
CA ARG A 421 -3.87 -3.31 -12.01
C ARG A 421 -5.36 -3.62 -11.91
N PHE A 422 -6.18 -2.72 -11.36
CA PHE A 422 -7.59 -2.95 -11.11
C PHE A 422 -8.45 -3.19 -12.36
N PRO A 423 -8.29 -2.45 -13.49
CA PRO A 423 -9.10 -2.66 -14.70
C PRO A 423 -9.18 -4.11 -15.18
N LEU A 424 -8.10 -4.89 -15.00
CA LEU A 424 -8.04 -6.31 -15.36
C LEU A 424 -9.04 -7.18 -14.57
N TYR A 425 -9.37 -6.78 -13.34
CA TYR A 425 -10.22 -7.54 -12.42
C TYR A 425 -11.61 -6.92 -12.24
N ALA A 426 -11.84 -5.72 -12.74
CA ALA A 426 -13.02 -4.93 -12.42
C ALA A 426 -14.34 -5.62 -12.77
N ALA A 427 -14.41 -6.34 -13.90
CA ALA A 427 -15.58 -7.11 -14.26
C ALA A 427 -15.91 -8.22 -13.22
N ALA A 428 -14.88 -8.87 -12.66
CA ALA A 428 -15.04 -9.90 -11.63
C ALA A 428 -15.48 -9.31 -10.29
N PHE A 429 -15.03 -8.09 -9.95
CA PHE A 429 -15.49 -7.37 -8.76
C PHE A 429 -16.95 -6.92 -8.89
N MET A 430 -17.32 -6.34 -10.04
CA MET A 430 -18.58 -5.60 -10.16
C MET A 430 -19.74 -6.46 -10.65
N LEU A 431 -19.57 -7.27 -11.71
CA LEU A 431 -20.70 -7.93 -12.37
C LEU A 431 -21.45 -8.94 -11.50
N PRO A 432 -20.78 -9.85 -10.75
CA PRO A 432 -21.49 -10.83 -9.91
C PRO A 432 -22.30 -10.16 -8.81
N VAL A 433 -21.79 -9.04 -8.29
CA VAL A 433 -22.45 -8.23 -7.26
C VAL A 433 -23.65 -7.48 -7.83
N MET A 434 -23.53 -6.94 -9.04
CA MET A 434 -24.64 -6.25 -9.70
C MET A 434 -25.77 -7.19 -10.13
N GLU A 435 -25.53 -8.51 -10.26
CA GLU A 435 -26.56 -9.47 -10.69
C GLU A 435 -27.48 -9.96 -9.55
N GLY A 436 -27.07 -9.77 -8.30
CA GLY A 436 -27.74 -10.35 -7.13
C GLY A 436 -28.58 -9.39 -6.30
N TYR A 437 -28.45 -8.08 -6.51
CA TYR A 437 -28.87 -7.05 -5.54
C TYR A 437 -30.39 -6.94 -5.33
N ASP A 438 -31.19 -7.23 -6.36
CA ASP A 438 -32.64 -7.08 -6.39
C ASP A 438 -33.40 -8.35 -5.97
N LYS A 439 -32.69 -9.48 -5.87
CA LYS A 439 -33.27 -10.78 -5.53
C LYS A 439 -33.48 -10.91 -4.02
N ARG A 440 -34.75 -10.99 -3.59
CA ARG A 440 -35.08 -11.36 -2.20
C ARG A 440 -34.77 -12.83 -1.94
N ARG A 441 -33.94 -13.10 -0.93
CA ARG A 441 -33.57 -14.45 -0.48
C ARG A 441 -33.93 -14.62 0.99
N HIS A 442 -33.91 -15.87 1.48
CA HIS A 442 -34.15 -16.11 2.89
C HIS A 442 -33.08 -15.39 3.73
N GLY A 443 -33.51 -14.41 4.53
CA GLY A 443 -32.61 -13.63 5.37
C GLY A 443 -31.84 -12.51 4.66
N VAL A 444 -32.07 -12.23 3.37
CA VAL A 444 -31.42 -11.14 2.62
C VAL A 444 -32.45 -10.34 1.82
N ASP A 445 -32.61 -9.06 2.16
CA ASP A 445 -33.47 -8.11 1.44
C ASP A 445 -32.79 -6.72 1.38
N LEU A 446 -31.84 -6.59 0.45
CA LEU A 446 -30.99 -5.40 0.29
C LEU A 446 -31.80 -4.13 -0.03
N LEU A 447 -32.86 -4.26 -0.82
CA LEU A 447 -33.69 -3.12 -1.25
C LEU A 447 -34.58 -2.55 -0.15
N ASN A 448 -34.75 -3.25 0.98
CA ASN A 448 -35.66 -2.80 2.03
C ASN A 448 -34.97 -2.91 3.40
N ARG A 449 -35.02 -4.07 4.03
CA ARG A 449 -34.54 -4.26 5.41
C ARG A 449 -33.04 -3.99 5.54
N ASP A 450 -32.26 -4.41 4.54
CA ASP A 450 -30.80 -4.39 4.59
C ASP A 450 -30.23 -3.22 3.76
N PHE A 451 -30.92 -2.07 3.74
CA PHE A 451 -30.57 -0.89 2.93
C PHE A 451 -29.18 -0.32 3.24
N VAL A 452 -28.65 -0.52 4.46
CA VAL A 452 -27.28 -0.11 4.82
C VAL A 452 -26.26 -0.90 4.00
N VAL A 453 -26.50 -2.21 3.82
CA VAL A 453 -25.66 -3.08 2.99
C VAL A 453 -25.75 -2.64 1.53
N LEU A 454 -26.95 -2.33 1.04
CA LEU A 454 -27.15 -1.79 -0.32
C LEU A 454 -26.40 -0.46 -0.53
N GLY A 455 -26.48 0.47 0.41
CA GLY A 455 -25.79 1.75 0.33
C GLY A 455 -24.27 1.58 0.29
N LYS A 456 -23.69 0.69 1.11
CA LYS A 456 -22.27 0.34 1.03
C LYS A 456 -21.92 -0.37 -0.27
N LEU A 457 -22.79 -1.23 -0.78
CA LEU A 457 -22.59 -1.94 -2.04
C LEU A 457 -22.46 -0.97 -3.22
N ILE A 458 -23.38 -0.02 -3.32
CA ILE A 458 -23.39 1.01 -4.36
C ILE A 458 -22.15 1.91 -4.23
N TYR A 459 -21.77 2.25 -3.00
CA TYR A 459 -20.55 3.01 -2.73
C TYR A 459 -19.30 2.26 -3.21
N MET A 460 -19.16 0.97 -2.88
CA MET A 460 -18.07 0.10 -3.34
C MET A 460 -18.01 0.02 -4.86
N LEU A 461 -19.15 -0.16 -5.53
CA LEU A 461 -19.22 -0.15 -6.99
C LEU A 461 -18.79 1.21 -7.58
N GLY A 462 -19.16 2.32 -6.92
CA GLY A 462 -18.67 3.65 -7.26
C GLY A 462 -17.16 3.78 -7.13
N VAL A 463 -16.57 3.25 -6.05
CA VAL A 463 -15.12 3.20 -5.85
C VAL A 463 -14.45 2.37 -6.94
N CYS A 464 -14.98 1.19 -7.27
CA CYS A 464 -14.49 0.36 -8.37
C CYS A 464 -14.51 1.12 -9.71
N MET A 465 -15.61 1.84 -9.99
CA MET A 465 -15.72 2.67 -11.19
C MET A 465 -14.65 3.76 -11.22
N LYS A 466 -14.41 4.45 -10.10
CA LYS A 466 -13.34 5.44 -9.96
C LYS A 466 -11.95 4.81 -10.15
N CYS A 467 -11.72 3.61 -9.61
CA CYS A 467 -10.49 2.84 -9.81
C CYS A 467 -10.26 2.45 -11.26
N MET A 468 -11.27 2.47 -12.14
CA MET A 468 -11.11 2.26 -13.58
C MET A 468 -11.04 3.56 -14.40
N ALA A 469 -10.92 4.73 -13.77
CA ALA A 469 -10.98 5.98 -14.50
C ALA A 469 -9.96 6.03 -15.65
N MET A 470 -10.41 6.50 -16.82
CA MET A 470 -9.62 6.64 -18.05
C MET A 470 -9.15 5.31 -18.69
N HIS A 471 -9.67 4.18 -18.23
CA HIS A 471 -9.46 2.87 -18.85
C HIS A 471 -10.68 2.43 -19.69
N PRO A 472 -10.48 1.72 -20.82
CA PRO A 472 -11.58 1.28 -21.69
C PRO A 472 -12.56 0.31 -21.00
N GLU A 473 -12.11 -0.40 -19.98
CA GLU A 473 -12.95 -1.30 -19.16
C GLU A 473 -14.08 -0.53 -18.46
N ALA A 474 -13.86 0.74 -18.09
CA ALA A 474 -14.91 1.59 -17.52
C ALA A 474 -16.07 1.79 -18.50
N SER A 475 -15.76 2.00 -19.79
CA SER A 475 -16.76 2.16 -20.84
C SER A 475 -17.62 0.92 -21.05
N ALA A 476 -17.05 -0.28 -20.83
CA ALA A 476 -17.77 -1.54 -20.97
C ALA A 476 -18.73 -1.81 -19.80
N ILE A 477 -18.33 -1.46 -18.57
CA ILE A 477 -19.12 -1.73 -17.36
C ILE A 477 -20.14 -0.61 -17.07
N ALA A 478 -19.87 0.63 -17.48
CA ALA A 478 -20.72 1.79 -17.19
C ALA A 478 -22.22 1.61 -17.53
N PRO A 479 -22.61 1.07 -18.71
CA PRO A 479 -24.04 0.94 -19.04
C PRO A 479 -24.80 0.06 -18.05
N ALA A 480 -24.26 -1.12 -17.73
CA ALA A 480 -24.87 -2.03 -16.76
C ALA A 480 -24.93 -1.39 -15.36
N PHE A 481 -23.91 -0.63 -14.98
CA PHE A 481 -23.89 0.05 -13.68
C PHE A 481 -24.92 1.18 -13.63
N LEU A 482 -25.07 1.93 -14.72
CA LEU A 482 -26.09 2.97 -14.88
C LEU A 482 -27.50 2.39 -14.78
N ASP A 483 -27.75 1.24 -15.40
CA ASP A 483 -29.06 0.57 -15.32
C ASP A 483 -29.42 0.18 -13.87
N MET A 484 -28.45 -0.37 -13.13
CA MET A 484 -28.64 -0.68 -11.71
C MET A 484 -28.96 0.57 -10.88
N ILE A 485 -28.15 1.62 -10.98
CA ILE A 485 -28.35 2.82 -10.16
C ILE A 485 -29.60 3.64 -10.59
N ARG A 486 -30.04 3.48 -11.84
CA ARG A 486 -31.26 4.08 -12.39
C ARG A 486 -32.53 3.36 -11.94
N ALA A 487 -32.44 2.10 -11.52
CA ALA A 487 -33.57 1.35 -11.00
C ALA A 487 -34.34 2.18 -9.96
N ARG A 488 -35.66 2.16 -10.02
CA ARG A 488 -36.50 3.08 -9.25
C ARG A 488 -36.36 2.81 -7.75
N GLU A 489 -36.24 1.53 -7.40
CA GLU A 489 -36.05 0.99 -6.06
C GLU A 489 -34.75 1.51 -5.43
N VAL A 490 -33.75 1.84 -6.26
CA VAL A 490 -32.44 2.35 -5.84
C VAL A 490 -32.42 3.89 -5.85
N SER A 491 -32.80 4.51 -6.97
CA SER A 491 -32.70 5.96 -7.17
C SER A 491 -33.75 6.78 -6.42
N GLN A 492 -34.91 6.19 -6.11
CA GLN A 492 -35.99 6.83 -5.32
C GLN A 492 -36.14 6.17 -3.94
N HIS A 493 -35.05 5.61 -3.41
CA HIS A 493 -35.07 4.92 -2.14
C HIS A 493 -35.48 5.87 -0.99
N ALA A 494 -36.26 5.35 -0.03
CA ALA A 494 -36.77 6.13 1.09
C ALA A 494 -35.65 6.70 1.98
N GLU A 495 -34.63 5.88 2.23
CA GLU A 495 -33.47 6.24 3.05
C GLU A 495 -32.48 7.13 2.29
N ALA A 496 -32.13 8.27 2.88
CA ALA A 496 -31.18 9.22 2.31
C ALA A 496 -29.80 8.60 2.10
N TYR A 497 -29.38 7.69 2.99
CA TYR A 497 -28.09 6.99 2.88
C TYR A 497 -27.90 6.32 1.52
N VAL A 498 -28.92 5.61 1.01
CA VAL A 498 -28.87 4.96 -0.30
C VAL A 498 -28.80 6.01 -1.41
N ARG A 499 -29.61 7.06 -1.34
CA ARG A 499 -29.60 8.16 -2.34
C ARG A 499 -28.23 8.85 -2.42
N ARG A 500 -27.57 9.09 -1.28
CA ARG A 500 -26.19 9.62 -1.21
C ARG A 500 -25.19 8.68 -1.91
N SER A 501 -25.27 7.38 -1.65
CA SER A 501 -24.42 6.38 -2.34
C SER A 501 -24.65 6.37 -3.84
N VAL A 502 -25.90 6.51 -4.30
CA VAL A 502 -26.24 6.58 -5.72
C VAL A 502 -25.66 7.85 -6.37
N LEU A 503 -25.74 9.00 -5.71
CA LEU A 503 -25.15 10.26 -6.19
C LEU A 503 -23.61 10.18 -6.27
N PHE A 504 -22.99 9.52 -5.30
CA PHE A 504 -21.55 9.23 -5.33
C PHE A 504 -21.21 8.33 -6.53
N ALA A 505 -21.93 7.22 -6.71
CA ALA A 505 -21.74 6.31 -7.83
C ALA A 505 -21.91 7.01 -9.20
N ALA A 506 -22.96 7.82 -9.35
CA ALA A 506 -23.18 8.62 -10.56
C ALA A 506 -22.01 9.58 -10.82
N SER A 507 -21.49 10.23 -9.78
CA SER A 507 -20.31 11.10 -9.87
C SER A 507 -19.06 10.32 -10.32
N CYS A 508 -18.87 9.10 -9.82
CA CYS A 508 -17.77 8.23 -10.23
C CYS A 508 -17.87 7.81 -11.71
N VAL A 509 -19.08 7.54 -12.23
CA VAL A 509 -19.29 7.28 -13.66
C VAL A 509 -18.88 8.47 -14.51
N LEU A 510 -19.33 9.69 -14.14
CA LEU A 510 -18.99 10.92 -14.86
C LEU A 510 -17.49 11.19 -14.92
N ILE A 511 -16.76 10.86 -13.86
CA ILE A 511 -15.29 11.03 -13.78
C ILE A 511 -14.56 9.92 -14.55
N ALA A 512 -15.06 8.69 -14.51
CA ALA A 512 -14.33 7.53 -15.03
C ALA A 512 -14.41 7.39 -16.56
N LEU A 513 -15.51 7.82 -17.18
CA LEU A 513 -15.69 7.74 -18.62
C LEU A 513 -14.77 8.70 -19.37
N HIS A 514 -14.07 8.19 -20.38
CA HIS A 514 -13.19 9.01 -21.20
C HIS A 514 -14.02 9.92 -22.14
N PRO A 515 -13.75 11.24 -22.23
CA PRO A 515 -14.53 12.16 -23.06
C PRO A 515 -14.58 11.77 -24.55
N SER A 516 -13.50 11.19 -25.09
CA SER A 516 -13.50 10.71 -26.49
C SER A 516 -14.42 9.51 -26.72
N TYR A 517 -14.62 8.65 -25.71
CA TYR A 517 -15.56 7.54 -25.81
C TYR A 517 -17.00 8.06 -25.83
N VAL A 518 -17.33 9.01 -24.95
CA VAL A 518 -18.66 9.62 -24.95
C VAL A 518 -18.91 10.33 -26.29
N ALA A 519 -17.93 11.08 -26.82
CA ALA A 519 -18.04 11.71 -28.13
C ALA A 519 -18.23 10.69 -29.27
N SER A 520 -17.52 9.55 -29.26
CA SER A 520 -17.68 8.53 -30.29
C SER A 520 -19.06 7.89 -30.24
N VAL A 521 -19.57 7.58 -29.04
CA VAL A 521 -20.92 7.02 -28.87
C VAL A 521 -22.00 7.98 -29.39
N LEU A 522 -21.84 9.29 -29.16
CA LEU A 522 -22.78 10.29 -29.67
C LEU A 522 -22.79 10.37 -31.20
N ILE A 523 -21.62 10.21 -31.83
CA ILE A 523 -21.50 10.14 -33.29
C ILE A 523 -22.11 8.85 -33.84
N GLU A 524 -21.86 7.72 -33.17
CA GLU A 524 -22.36 6.40 -33.56
C GLU A 524 -23.87 6.23 -33.29
N GLY A 525 -24.45 7.10 -32.46
CA GLY A 525 -25.87 7.11 -32.13
C GLY A 525 -26.29 6.04 -31.11
N ASN A 526 -25.35 5.45 -30.38
CA ASN A 526 -25.67 4.48 -29.33
C ASN A 526 -26.36 5.20 -28.15
N GLN A 527 -27.60 4.79 -27.87
CA GLN A 527 -28.48 5.46 -26.90
C GLN A 527 -28.26 5.00 -25.46
N ASP A 528 -27.58 3.88 -25.21
CA ASP A 528 -27.57 3.27 -23.88
C ASP A 528 -26.83 4.16 -22.88
N ILE A 529 -25.62 4.60 -23.22
CA ILE A 529 -24.85 5.50 -22.35
C ILE A 529 -25.42 6.92 -22.35
N SER A 530 -25.89 7.44 -23.50
CA SER A 530 -26.40 8.82 -23.58
C SER A 530 -27.68 8.99 -22.76
N THR A 531 -28.57 7.98 -22.77
CA THR A 531 -29.77 7.98 -21.93
C THR A 531 -29.43 7.85 -20.45
N GLY A 532 -28.39 7.09 -20.10
CA GLY A 532 -27.89 6.99 -18.73
C GLY A 532 -27.30 8.32 -18.22
N LEU A 533 -26.50 9.01 -19.02
CA LEU A 533 -25.91 10.31 -18.67
C LEU A 533 -26.99 11.40 -18.54
N GLU A 534 -27.94 11.45 -19.47
CA GLU A 534 -29.08 12.36 -19.40
C GLU A 534 -29.98 12.06 -18.19
N TRP A 535 -30.12 10.78 -17.82
CA TRP A 535 -30.79 10.41 -16.58
C TRP A 535 -30.04 10.96 -15.36
N ILE A 536 -28.70 10.87 -15.28
CA ILE A 536 -27.93 11.44 -14.17
C ILE A 536 -28.25 12.93 -14.03
N ARG A 537 -28.21 13.69 -15.13
CA ARG A 537 -28.48 15.13 -15.13
C ARG A 537 -29.88 15.45 -14.63
N THR A 538 -30.90 14.81 -15.19
CA THR A 538 -32.31 15.07 -14.83
C THR A 538 -32.66 14.59 -13.41
N TRP A 539 -32.08 13.48 -12.96
CA TRP A 539 -32.26 12.97 -11.62
C TRP A 539 -31.55 13.83 -10.57
N ALA A 540 -30.31 14.24 -10.81
CA ALA A 540 -29.57 15.14 -9.92
C ALA A 540 -30.25 16.52 -9.79
N LEU A 541 -30.80 17.08 -10.89
CA LEU A 541 -31.61 18.31 -10.81
C LEU A 541 -32.80 18.16 -9.86
N ARG A 542 -33.57 17.07 -10.00
CA ARG A 542 -34.73 16.82 -9.12
C ARG A 542 -34.33 16.67 -7.65
N ILE A 543 -33.21 15.99 -7.38
CA ILE A 543 -32.71 15.85 -6.01
C ILE A 543 -32.26 17.20 -5.45
N ALA A 544 -31.52 17.99 -6.21
CA ALA A 544 -31.06 19.29 -5.77
C ALA A 544 -32.21 20.26 -5.42
N GLU A 545 -33.36 20.14 -6.09
CA GLU A 545 -34.52 20.99 -5.88
C GLU A 545 -35.46 20.50 -4.77
N ALA A 546 -35.64 19.18 -4.63
CA ALA A 546 -36.76 18.60 -3.87
C ALA A 546 -36.38 17.57 -2.81
N ASP A 547 -35.10 17.18 -2.67
CA ASP A 547 -34.70 16.19 -1.66
C ASP A 547 -34.73 16.81 -0.25
N PRO A 548 -35.32 16.13 0.76
CA PRO A 548 -35.32 16.61 2.14
C PRO A 548 -33.93 16.63 2.78
N ASP A 549 -32.98 15.88 2.24
CA ASP A 549 -31.65 15.73 2.80
C ASP A 549 -30.65 16.74 2.23
N THR A 550 -29.98 17.49 3.12
CA THR A 550 -29.03 18.55 2.74
C THR A 550 -27.74 18.00 2.12
N GLU A 551 -27.31 16.79 2.50
CA GLU A 551 -26.15 16.16 1.87
C GLU A 551 -26.50 15.66 0.47
N CYS A 552 -27.67 15.04 0.27
CA CYS A 552 -28.17 14.67 -1.06
C CYS A 552 -28.22 15.88 -2.01
N THR A 553 -28.81 16.99 -1.57
CA THR A 553 -28.87 18.22 -2.39
C THR A 553 -27.48 18.74 -2.75
N SER A 554 -26.54 18.78 -1.80
CA SER A 554 -25.15 19.19 -2.05
C SER A 554 -24.41 18.25 -3.02
N MET A 555 -24.52 16.93 -2.82
CA MET A 555 -23.93 15.92 -3.70
C MET A 555 -24.53 15.97 -5.11
N ALA A 556 -25.82 16.24 -5.23
CA ALA A 556 -26.51 16.42 -6.52
C ALA A 556 -25.98 17.65 -7.27
N MET A 557 -25.77 18.78 -6.59
CA MET A 557 -25.14 19.96 -7.20
C MET A 557 -23.72 19.66 -7.68
N ASN A 558 -22.93 18.89 -6.93
CA ASN A 558 -21.62 18.44 -7.39
C ASN A 558 -21.71 17.51 -8.62
N CYS A 559 -22.69 16.60 -8.65
CA CYS A 559 -22.93 15.71 -9.78
C CYS A 559 -23.27 16.50 -11.05
N LEU A 560 -24.10 17.55 -10.95
CA LEU A 560 -24.41 18.45 -12.06
C LEU A 560 -23.19 19.23 -12.56
N ARG A 561 -22.33 19.69 -11.64
CA ARG A 561 -21.06 20.32 -12.00
C ARG A 561 -20.17 19.36 -12.79
N LEU A 562 -20.00 18.12 -12.31
CA LEU A 562 -19.22 17.09 -13.00
C LEU A 562 -19.82 16.75 -14.37
N HIS A 563 -21.15 16.71 -14.48
CA HIS A 563 -21.84 16.50 -15.75
C HIS A 563 -21.51 17.62 -16.74
N SER A 564 -21.59 18.88 -16.31
CA SER A 564 -21.25 20.03 -17.17
C SER A 564 -19.79 20.03 -17.62
N GLU A 565 -18.84 19.63 -16.77
CA GLU A 565 -17.43 19.51 -17.12
C GLU A 565 -17.21 18.39 -18.14
N MET A 566 -17.83 17.22 -17.93
CA MET A 566 -17.80 16.12 -18.89
C MET A 566 -18.35 16.56 -20.24
N VAL A 567 -19.51 17.23 -20.29
CA VAL A 567 -20.09 17.77 -21.54
C VAL A 567 -19.11 18.72 -22.24
N LEU A 568 -18.50 19.66 -21.53
CA LEU A 568 -17.50 20.56 -22.10
C LEU A 568 -16.28 19.82 -22.68
N GLN A 569 -15.76 18.81 -21.98
CA GLN A 569 -14.65 18.00 -22.45
C GLN A 569 -15.03 17.17 -23.69
N THR A 570 -16.24 16.63 -23.72
CA THR A 570 -16.76 15.89 -24.89
C THR A 570 -16.95 16.79 -26.11
N SER A 571 -17.44 18.02 -25.94
CA SER A 571 -17.53 19.02 -27.01
C SER A 571 -16.17 19.30 -27.63
N ARG A 572 -15.14 19.54 -26.81
CA ARG A 572 -13.76 19.75 -27.28
C ARG A 572 -13.21 18.54 -28.03
N ALA A 573 -13.49 17.33 -27.51
CA ALA A 573 -13.09 16.09 -28.18
C ALA A 573 -13.78 15.95 -29.55
N LEU A 574 -15.07 16.29 -29.64
CA LEU A 574 -15.86 16.25 -30.86
C LEU A 574 -15.37 17.25 -31.91
N GLU A 575 -15.12 18.51 -31.51
CA GLU A 575 -14.53 19.53 -32.37
C GLU A 575 -13.16 19.09 -32.91
N SER A 576 -12.30 18.51 -32.07
CA SER A 576 -10.99 18.00 -32.49
C SER A 576 -11.10 16.88 -33.54
N ALA A 577 -12.10 16.00 -33.39
CA ALA A 577 -12.37 14.93 -34.34
C ALA A 577 -12.83 15.48 -35.70
N GLU A 578 -13.64 16.53 -35.72
CA GLU A 578 -14.07 17.20 -36.96
C GLU A 578 -12.91 17.87 -37.70
N HIS A 579 -11.99 18.52 -36.98
CA HIS A 579 -10.82 19.17 -37.58
C HIS A 579 -9.85 18.15 -38.19
N SER A 580 -9.71 16.97 -37.56
CA SER A 580 -8.91 15.86 -38.11
C SER A 580 -9.51 15.28 -39.41
N LYS A 581 -10.85 15.21 -39.50
CA LYS A 581 -11.56 14.78 -40.71
C LYS A 581 -11.48 15.84 -41.83
N ALA A 582 -11.46 17.12 -41.48
CA ALA A 582 -11.27 18.22 -42.45
C ALA A 582 -9.85 18.25 -43.06
N GLY A 583 -8.82 17.90 -42.29
CA GLY A 583 -7.43 17.80 -42.78
C GLY A 583 -7.13 16.61 -43.70
N THR A 584 -8.00 15.59 -43.72
CA THR A 584 -7.81 14.38 -44.53
C THR A 584 -8.59 14.42 -45.87
N ARG A 585 -9.33 15.51 -46.15
CA ARG A 585 -9.96 15.75 -47.47
C ARG A 585 -9.03 16.50 -48.41
N ALA A 586 -7.99 15.82 -48.88
CA ALA A 586 -7.26 16.21 -50.08
C ALA A 586 -6.99 14.98 -50.96
N LEU A 587 -8.02 14.44 -51.62
CA LEU A 587 -7.89 13.58 -52.80
C LEU A 587 -9.07 13.84 -53.76
N PRO A 588 -8.90 13.58 -55.06
CA PRO A 588 -8.98 14.54 -56.15
C PRO A 588 -10.39 14.77 -56.67
N SER A 589 -10.54 15.87 -57.40
CA SER A 589 -11.73 16.30 -58.12
C SER A 589 -12.26 15.23 -59.07
N LYS A 590 -13.35 14.58 -58.68
CA LYS A 590 -14.54 14.25 -59.49
C LYS A 590 -15.38 13.22 -58.75
N LEU A 591 -16.46 13.69 -58.14
CA LEU A 591 -17.76 13.02 -58.01
C LEU A 591 -18.67 14.02 -57.30
N ASP A 592 -19.27 14.90 -58.11
CA ASP A 592 -20.39 15.73 -57.70
C ASP A 592 -21.54 14.83 -57.22
N ASN A 593 -22.25 15.32 -56.18
CA ASN A 593 -23.53 14.86 -55.65
C ASN A 593 -23.52 13.76 -54.58
N ILE A 594 -23.00 14.08 -53.38
CA ILE A 594 -23.66 13.64 -52.13
C ILE A 594 -23.68 14.85 -51.18
N ILE A 595 -24.81 15.56 -51.15
CA ILE A 595 -25.15 16.50 -50.08
C ILE A 595 -25.47 15.62 -48.86
N ILE A 596 -24.68 15.70 -47.80
CA ILE A 596 -25.07 15.22 -46.46
C ILE A 596 -25.47 16.46 -45.65
N PRO A 597 -26.77 16.78 -45.52
CA PRO A 597 -27.20 17.98 -44.82
C PRO A 597 -27.63 17.63 -43.39
N PHE A 598 -26.78 17.06 -42.52
CA PHE A 598 -27.25 16.69 -41.17
C PHE A 598 -26.24 16.76 -40.01
N ALA A 599 -24.99 17.22 -40.22
CA ALA A 599 -24.01 17.25 -39.12
C ALA A 599 -24.21 18.43 -38.15
N ASN A 600 -24.39 19.66 -38.66
CA ASN A 600 -24.30 20.86 -37.80
C ASN A 600 -25.53 21.14 -36.92
N MET A 601 -26.72 20.63 -37.24
CA MET A 601 -27.94 20.88 -36.46
C MET A 601 -28.13 19.89 -35.30
N ILE A 602 -27.59 18.68 -35.41
CA ILE A 602 -27.70 17.66 -34.36
C ILE A 602 -26.65 17.89 -33.27
N LEU A 603 -25.45 18.40 -33.61
CA LEU A 603 -24.41 18.69 -32.62
C LEU A 603 -24.84 19.76 -31.60
N SER A 604 -25.49 20.84 -32.04
CA SER A 604 -25.97 21.87 -31.10
C SER A 604 -27.10 21.33 -30.21
N ASP A 605 -28.04 20.57 -30.77
CA ASP A 605 -29.17 20.01 -30.02
C ASP A 605 -28.78 18.85 -29.10
N VAL A 606 -27.76 18.06 -29.43
CA VAL A 606 -27.28 16.92 -28.61
C VAL A 606 -26.35 17.39 -27.49
N VAL A 607 -25.53 18.43 -27.72
CA VAL A 607 -24.74 19.09 -26.66
C VAL A 607 -25.60 19.99 -25.77
N LEU A 608 -26.83 20.35 -26.20
CA LEU A 608 -27.85 21.00 -25.37
C LEU A 608 -28.77 19.98 -24.64
N LYS A 609 -28.81 18.73 -25.10
CA LYS A 609 -29.62 17.63 -24.52
C LYS A 609 -28.82 16.67 -23.63
N LEU A 610 -27.50 16.80 -23.58
CA LEU A 610 -26.62 16.37 -22.51
C LEU A 610 -26.23 17.64 -21.75
#